data_AF-A0A2H0DFK8-F1
#
_entry.id   AF-A0A2H0DFK8-F1
#
_cell.length_a   1.000
_cell.length_b   1.000
_cell.length_c   1.000
_cell.angle_alpha   90.00
_cell.angle_beta   90.00
_cell.angle_gamma   90.00
#
_symmetry.space_group_name_H-M   'P 1'
#
loop_
_entity.id
_entity.type
_entity.pdbx_description
1 polymer ?
#
loop_
_entity_poly.entity_id
_entity_poly.type
_entity_poly.pdbx_seq_one_letter_code
_entity_poly.pdbx_strand_id
1 'polypeptide(L)'
;MYKGTPSRIRKVLYVLIIAFALLGVRLVFVQLGASKSLSDIALNQYKLSVSLLPKRGVIYDRNLKELAISINLNSIFAEPFKIKNKSAASQKLAGILGISSDEIYKKLS
;
A
#
# COMPACT_ATOMS: atom_id res chain seq x y z
N MET A 1 -30.40 26.19 45.58
CA MET A 1 -30.72 27.52 45.03
C MET A 1 -29.53 27.97 44.17
N TYR A 2 -29.54 27.62 42.88
CA TYR A 2 -28.41 27.87 41.97
C TYR A 2 -28.33 29.37 41.68
N LYS A 3 -27.34 30.06 42.27
CA LYS A 3 -27.06 31.46 41.96
C LYS A 3 -26.67 31.54 40.49
N GLY A 4 -27.43 32.33 39.72
CA GLY A 4 -27.29 32.46 38.28
C GLY A 4 -25.86 32.74 37.84
N THR A 5 -25.48 32.15 36.71
CA THR A 5 -24.15 32.25 36.12
C THR A 5 -23.76 33.72 35.96
N PRO A 6 -22.58 34.16 36.44
CA PRO A 6 -22.18 35.56 36.33
C PRO A 6 -22.12 35.98 34.85
N SER A 7 -22.62 37.18 34.54
CA SER A 7 -22.76 37.72 33.16
C SER A 7 -21.48 37.60 32.32
N ARG A 8 -20.30 37.65 32.97
CA ARG A 8 -18.99 37.44 32.34
C ARG A 8 -18.83 36.05 31.73
N ILE A 9 -19.22 35.00 32.44
CA ILE A 9 -19.13 33.60 31.96
C ILE A 9 -20.08 33.38 30.79
N ARG A 10 -21.28 33.95 30.85
CA ARG A 10 -22.25 33.87 29.75
C ARG A 10 -21.73 34.52 28.47
N LYS A 11 -21.07 35.69 28.58
CA LYS A 11 -20.43 36.36 27.43
C LYS A 11 -19.30 35.52 26.82
N VAL A 12 -18.42 34.98 27.65
CA VAL A 12 -17.32 34.11 27.18
C VAL A 12 -17.87 32.87 26.48
N LEU A 13 -18.90 32.24 27.04
CA LEU A 13 -19.55 31.08 26.41
C LEU A 13 -20.15 31.41 25.05
N TYR A 14 -20.83 32.55 24.90
CA TYR A 14 -21.35 32.99 23.61
C TYR A 14 -20.25 33.23 22.57
N VAL A 15 -19.14 33.88 22.95
CA VAL A 15 -18.00 34.09 22.06
C VAL A 15 -17.40 32.75 21.63
N LEU A 16 -17.26 31.81 22.56
CA LEU A 16 -16.76 30.47 22.29
C LEU A 16 -17.66 29.73 21.29
N ILE A 17 -18.98 29.76 21.49
CA ILE A 17 -19.96 29.12 20.60
C ILE A 17 -19.86 29.72 19.19
N ILE A 18 -19.76 31.04 19.06
CA ILE A 18 -19.63 31.72 17.76
C ILE A 18 -18.31 31.31 17.07
N ALA A 19 -17.21 31.24 17.82
CA ALA A 19 -15.92 30.81 17.28
C ALA A 19 -15.97 29.36 16.78
N PHE A 20 -16.56 28.44 17.56
CA PHE A 20 -16.74 27.05 17.12
C PHE A 20 -17.70 26.92 15.94
N ALA A 21 -18.75 27.74 15.86
CA ALA A 21 -19.65 27.76 14.72
C ALA A 21 -18.93 28.21 13.43
N LEU A 22 -18.09 29.25 13.50
CA LEU A 22 -17.25 29.70 12.39
C LEU A 22 -16.28 28.61 11.92
N LEU A 23 -15.64 27.90 12.86
CA LEU A 23 -14.78 26.76 12.53
C LEU A 23 -15.56 25.62 11.88
N GLY A 24 -16.77 25.33 12.37
CA GLY A 24 -17.66 24.31 11.80
C GLY A 24 -18.06 24.63 10.36
N VAL A 25 -18.44 25.89 10.07
CA VAL A 25 -18.74 26.34 8.71
C VAL A 25 -17.52 26.22 7.81
N ARG A 26 -16.32 26.60 8.30
CA ARG A 26 -15.08 26.46 7.53
C ARG A 26 -14.76 24.99 7.23
N LEU A 27 -14.98 24.10 8.21
CA LEU A 27 -14.79 22.66 8.05
C LEU A 27 -15.72 22.09 6.99
N VAL A 28 -17.01 22.43 7.03
CA VAL A 28 -17.99 22.02 6.03
C VAL A 28 -17.64 22.56 4.64
N PHE A 29 -17.17 23.81 4.53
CA PHE A 29 -16.70 24.39 3.27
C PHE A 29 -15.52 23.60 2.68
N VAL A 30 -14.53 23.26 3.50
CA VAL A 30 -13.37 22.45 3.06
C VAL A 30 -13.80 21.03 2.71
N GLN A 31 -14.66 20.42 3.51
CA GLN A 31 -15.17 19.08 3.23
C GLN A 31 -15.98 19.06 1.93
N LEU A 32 -16.94 19.96 1.72
CA LEU A 32 -17.74 19.98 0.48
C LEU A 32 -16.91 20.35 -0.76
N GLY A 33 -15.95 21.28 -0.63
CA GLY A 33 -15.10 21.72 -1.75
C GLY A 33 -13.97 20.75 -2.11
N ALA A 34 -13.38 20.06 -1.13
CA ALA A 34 -12.20 19.22 -1.32
C ALA A 34 -12.47 17.70 -1.17
N SER A 35 -13.66 17.26 -0.74
CA SER A 35 -13.92 15.81 -0.56
C SER A 35 -13.70 15.03 -1.85
N LYS A 36 -14.23 15.51 -2.98
CA LYS A 36 -14.11 14.79 -4.24
C LYS A 36 -12.65 14.68 -4.70
N SER A 37 -11.92 15.79 -4.66
CA SER A 37 -10.51 15.81 -5.06
C SER A 37 -9.63 14.97 -4.13
N LEU A 38 -9.88 14.99 -2.82
CA LEU A 38 -9.08 14.23 -1.86
C LEU A 38 -9.39 12.73 -1.92
N SER A 39 -10.66 12.36 -2.16
CA SER A 39 -11.05 10.97 -2.43
C SER A 39 -10.44 10.43 -3.72
N ASP A 40 -10.39 11.23 -4.79
CA ASP A 40 -9.76 10.81 -6.06
C ASP A 40 -8.24 10.63 -5.90
N ILE A 41 -7.56 11.50 -5.14
CA ILE A 41 -6.14 11.34 -4.83
C ILE A 41 -5.91 10.06 -4.01
N ALA A 42 -6.73 9.80 -2.99
CA ALA A 42 -6.65 8.58 -2.20
C ALA A 42 -6.87 7.34 -3.07
N LEU A 43 -7.89 7.34 -3.94
CA LEU A 43 -8.15 6.23 -4.86
C LEU A 43 -6.98 5.97 -5.81
N ASN A 44 -6.33 7.01 -6.32
CA ASN A 44 -5.14 6.86 -7.16
C ASN A 44 -3.91 6.35 -6.40
N GLN A 45 -3.77 6.67 -5.12
CA GLN A 45 -2.68 6.15 -4.28
C GLN A 45 -2.89 4.67 -3.90
N TYR A 46 -4.14 4.24 -3.71
CA TYR A 46 -4.46 2.84 -3.37
C TYR A 46 -4.57 1.92 -4.59
N LYS A 47 -4.94 2.44 -5.76
CA LYS A 47 -4.97 1.66 -7.00
C LYS A 47 -3.56 1.56 -7.57
N LEU A 48 -2.83 0.53 -7.14
CA LEU A 48 -1.66 0.07 -7.87
C LEU A 48 -2.12 -0.47 -9.23
N SER A 49 -2.07 0.37 -10.26
CA SER A 49 -2.28 -0.05 -11.64
C SER A 49 -1.07 -0.88 -12.07
N VAL A 50 -1.12 -2.18 -11.85
CA VAL A 50 -0.12 -3.10 -12.40
C VAL A 50 -0.42 -3.22 -13.90
N SER A 51 0.33 -2.48 -14.72
CA SER A 51 0.26 -2.65 -16.16
C SER A 51 0.74 -4.06 -16.50
N LEU A 52 -0.13 -4.88 -17.10
CA LEU A 52 0.24 -6.21 -17.56
C LEU A 52 1.10 -6.05 -18.81
N LEU A 53 2.39 -6.36 -18.69
CA LEU A 53 3.26 -6.34 -19.86
C LEU A 53 2.79 -7.41 -20.85
N PRO A 54 2.53 -7.05 -22.13
CA PRO A 54 2.16 -8.03 -23.14
C PRO A 54 3.32 -8.98 -23.40
N LYS A 55 3.01 -10.23 -23.73
CA LYS A 55 4.02 -11.22 -24.14
C LYS A 55 4.67 -10.76 -25.45
N ARG A 56 5.99 -10.91 -25.56
CA ARG A 56 6.71 -10.66 -26.82
C ARG A 56 6.30 -11.73 -27.84
N GLY A 57 6.16 -11.31 -29.10
CA GLY A 57 5.99 -12.24 -30.22
C GLY A 57 7.21 -13.15 -30.38
N VAL A 58 6.98 -14.34 -30.94
CA VAL A 58 8.04 -15.30 -31.25
C VAL A 58 8.85 -14.78 -32.45
N ILE A 59 10.18 -14.87 -32.35
CA ILE A 59 11.07 -14.55 -33.47
C ILE A 59 11.41 -15.86 -34.19
N TYR A 60 11.09 -15.92 -35.48
CA TYR A 60 11.39 -17.04 -36.36
C TYR A 60 12.54 -16.70 -37.33
N ASP A 61 13.34 -17.71 -37.69
CA ASP A 61 14.26 -17.65 -38.83
C ASP A 61 13.50 -17.85 -40.16
N ARG A 62 14.16 -17.66 -41.31
CA ARG A 62 13.60 -17.85 -42.67
C ARG A 62 12.99 -19.24 -42.91
N ASN A 63 13.45 -20.23 -42.15
CA ASN A 63 12.95 -21.62 -42.18
C ASN A 63 11.88 -21.90 -41.09
N LEU A 64 11.23 -20.87 -40.53
CA LEU A 64 10.23 -20.98 -39.46
C LEU A 64 10.74 -21.63 -38.17
N LYS A 65 12.06 -21.58 -37.92
CA LYS A 65 12.65 -22.08 -36.68
C LYS A 65 12.62 -20.99 -35.60
N GLU A 66 12.13 -21.32 -34.41
CA GLU A 66 12.06 -20.41 -33.27
C GLU A 66 13.47 -20.04 -32.77
N LEU A 67 13.78 -18.75 -32.71
CA LEU A 67 15.05 -18.20 -32.20
C LEU A 67 14.90 -17.57 -30.81
N ALA A 68 13.74 -16.97 -30.53
CA ALA A 68 13.45 -16.37 -29.23
C ALA A 68 11.95 -16.45 -28.91
N ILE A 69 11.63 -16.97 -27.73
CA ILE A 69 10.27 -17.10 -27.20
C ILE A 69 10.17 -16.48 -25.80
N SER A 70 8.99 -15.99 -25.44
CA SER A 70 8.69 -15.55 -24.07
C SER A 70 7.98 -16.66 -23.31
N ILE A 71 8.63 -17.17 -22.27
CA ILE A 71 8.06 -18.17 -21.36
C ILE A 71 7.63 -17.52 -20.04
N ASN A 72 6.50 -17.97 -19.52
CA ASN A 72 6.05 -17.58 -18.18
C ASN A 72 6.82 -18.42 -17.17
N LEU A 73 7.56 -17.76 -16.28
CA LEU A 73 8.30 -18.40 -15.20
C LEU A 73 7.76 -17.91 -13.85
N ASN A 74 7.64 -18.84 -12.90
CA ASN A 74 7.32 -18.51 -11.53
C ASN A 74 8.60 -18.11 -10.81
N SER A 75 8.68 -16.87 -10.35
CA SER A 75 9.77 -16.39 -9.49
C SER A 75 9.34 -16.44 -8.03
N ILE A 76 10.16 -17.01 -7.17
CA ILE A 76 9.95 -17.05 -5.72
C ILE A 76 10.96 -16.10 -5.07
N PHE A 77 10.49 -15.26 -4.14
CA PHE A 77 11.36 -14.40 -3.33
C PHE A 77 11.13 -14.70 -1.86
N ALA A 78 12.16 -14.45 -1.05
CA ALA A 78 12.10 -14.58 0.40
C ALA A 78 12.71 -13.32 1.02
N GLU A 79 12.16 -12.92 2.17
CA GLU A 79 12.68 -11.79 2.95
C GLU A 79 13.40 -12.35 4.19
N PRO A 80 14.74 -12.37 4.20
CA PRO A 80 15.55 -13.00 5.25
C PRO A 80 15.20 -12.57 6.68
N PHE A 81 14.90 -11.27 6.87
CA PHE A 81 14.64 -10.67 8.17
C PHE A 81 13.34 -11.16 8.83
N LYS A 82 12.37 -11.63 8.02
CA LYS A 82 11.09 -12.15 8.55
C LYS A 82 11.15 -13.63 8.89
N ILE A 83 12.27 -14.31 8.58
CA ILE A 83 12.41 -15.75 8.77
C ILE A 83 13.08 -16.03 10.12
N LYS A 84 12.29 -16.56 11.07
CA LYS A 84 12.77 -16.90 12.42
C LYS A 84 13.91 -17.93 12.41
N ASN A 85 13.75 -19.01 11.63
CA ASN A 85 14.73 -20.09 11.56
C ASN A 85 15.12 -20.36 10.10
N LYS A 86 16.23 -19.75 9.69
CA LYS A 86 16.76 -19.83 8.33
C LYS A 86 17.23 -21.26 7.96
N SER A 87 17.73 -22.02 8.93
CA SER A 87 18.20 -23.41 8.73
C SER A 87 17.03 -24.38 8.50
N ALA A 88 15.98 -24.28 9.31
CA ALA A 88 14.77 -25.07 9.10
C ALA A 88 14.05 -24.69 7.81
N ALA A 89 14.06 -23.41 7.43
CA ALA A 89 13.49 -22.94 6.18
C ALA A 89 14.27 -23.46 4.96
N SER A 90 15.61 -23.42 4.99
CA SER A 90 16.44 -23.90 3.88
C SER A 90 16.30 -25.40 3.63
N GLN A 91 16.22 -26.22 4.69
CA GLN A 91 15.99 -27.67 4.55
C GLN A 91 14.65 -27.99 3.89
N LYS A 92 13.57 -27.30 4.29
CA LYS A 92 12.24 -27.51 3.70
C LYS A 92 12.18 -27.05 2.24
N LEU A 93 12.83 -25.92 1.93
CA LEU A 93 12.85 -25.36 0.58
C LEU A 93 13.76 -26.14 -0.36
N ALA A 94 14.82 -26.77 0.14
CA ALA A 94 15.75 -27.56 -0.66
C ALA A 94 15.06 -28.69 -1.43
N GLY A 95 14.18 -29.44 -0.75
CA GLY A 95 13.43 -30.53 -1.37
C GLY A 95 12.42 -30.08 -2.44
N ILE A 96 11.89 -28.86 -2.30
CA ILE A 96 10.88 -28.30 -3.22
C ILE A 96 11.55 -27.66 -4.44
N LEU A 97 12.65 -26.95 -4.22
CA LEU A 97 13.36 -26.19 -5.25
C LEU A 97 14.43 -27.00 -5.98
N GLY A 98 14.81 -28.17 -5.45
CA GLY A 98 15.90 -28.99 -6.00
C GLY A 98 17.28 -28.35 -5.86
N ILE A 99 17.43 -27.36 -4.97
CA ILE A 99 18.68 -26.64 -4.68
C ILE A 99 19.21 -27.14 -3.34
N SER A 100 20.53 -27.20 -3.17
CA SER A 100 21.13 -27.62 -1.90
C SER A 100 20.72 -26.71 -0.73
N SER A 101 20.54 -27.29 0.47
CA SER A 101 20.14 -26.53 1.66
C SER A 101 21.18 -25.49 2.06
N ASP A 102 22.47 -25.76 1.81
CA ASP A 102 23.58 -24.85 2.11
C ASP A 102 23.54 -23.61 1.20
N GLU A 103 23.26 -23.81 -0.09
CA GLU A 103 23.12 -22.70 -1.02
C GLU A 103 21.89 -21.82 -0.72
N ILE A 104 20.77 -22.44 -0.33
CA ILE A 104 19.58 -21.68 0.12
C ILE A 104 19.88 -20.96 1.43
N TYR A 105 20.55 -21.62 2.38
CA TYR A 105 20.91 -21.01 3.66
C TYR A 105 21.81 -19.80 3.45
N LYS A 106 22.79 -19.89 2.54
CA LYS A 106 23.67 -18.77 2.16
C LYS A 106 22.90 -17.60 1.55
N LYS A 107 21.84 -17.85 0.78
CA LYS A 107 20.95 -16.80 0.21
C LYS A 107 20.00 -16.20 1.25
N LEU A 108 19.67 -16.94 2.30
CA LEU A 108 18.80 -16.50 3.40
C LEU A 108 19.57 -15.88 4.57
N SER A 109 20.88 -16.11 4.67
CA SER A 109 21.74 -15.59 5.73
C SER A 109 21.93 -14.09 5.56
#